data_AF-T5AC05-F1
#
_entry.id   AF-T5AC05-F1
#
_cell.length_a   1.000
_cell.length_b   1.000
_cell.length_c   1.000
_cell.angle_alpha   90.00
_cell.angle_beta   90.00
_cell.angle_gamma   90.00
#
_symmetry.space_group_name_H-M   'P 1'
#
loop_
_entity.id
_entity.type
_entity.pdbx_description
1 polymer ?
#
loop_
_entity_poly.entity_id
_entity_poly.type
_entity_poly.pdbx_seq_one_letter_code
_entity_poly.pdbx_strand_id
1 'polypeptide(L)'
;MNSTLLGLPREIKELIYFDALSHAANKILALPLSLEVKHINAHGVSALAQDVQYLTEFVSSLENGQMLKENLDELQQTINLMQSDNQEEFFDISTRNKKYGRVDALNGPLLLEKLTPVTQTSGRNAPLSNLSSRFAMMK
;
A
#
# COMPACT_ATOMS: atom_id res chain seq x y z
N MET A 1 -21.17 -17.03 -1.67
CA MET A 1 -21.77 -15.86 -0.99
C MET A 1 -22.80 -15.24 -1.94
N ASN A 2 -24.08 -15.26 -1.60
CA ASN A 2 -25.12 -14.59 -2.39
C ASN A 2 -25.20 -13.13 -1.92
N SER A 3 -24.65 -12.21 -2.72
CA SER A 3 -24.76 -10.77 -2.47
C SER A 3 -26.16 -10.29 -2.84
N THR A 4 -26.75 -9.40 -2.04
CA THR A 4 -28.04 -8.74 -2.36
C THR A 4 -27.97 -7.95 -3.68
N LEU A 5 -26.77 -7.59 -4.12
CA LEU A 5 -26.51 -6.97 -5.43
C LEU A 5 -26.83 -7.91 -6.60
N LEU A 6 -26.86 -9.23 -6.41
CA LEU A 6 -27.15 -10.19 -7.49
C LEU A 6 -28.58 -10.04 -8.04
N GLY A 7 -29.52 -9.60 -7.19
CA GLY A 7 -30.92 -9.40 -7.57
C GLY A 7 -31.23 -8.05 -8.22
N LEU A 8 -30.25 -7.14 -8.31
CA LEU A 8 -30.45 -5.82 -8.90
C LEU A 8 -30.26 -5.84 -10.43
N PRO A 9 -31.00 -4.98 -11.17
CA PRO A 9 -30.72 -4.69 -12.57
C PRO A 9 -29.25 -4.31 -12.79
N ARG A 10 -28.72 -4.67 -13.95
CA ARG A 10 -27.31 -4.54 -14.30
C ARG A 10 -26.82 -3.10 -14.14
N GLU A 11 -27.58 -2.13 -14.65
CA GLU A 11 -27.23 -0.71 -14.67
C GLU A 11 -27.08 -0.16 -13.24
N ILE A 12 -27.99 -0.56 -12.34
CA ILE A 12 -27.96 -0.14 -10.93
C ILE A 12 -26.77 -0.78 -10.21
N LYS A 13 -26.48 -2.05 -10.50
CA LYS A 13 -25.34 -2.78 -9.92
C LYS A 13 -24.02 -2.12 -10.31
N GLU A 14 -23.86 -1.75 -11.57
CA GLU A 14 -22.66 -1.07 -12.08
C GLU A 14 -22.44 0.28 -11.40
N LEU A 15 -23.49 1.09 -11.27
CA LEU A 15 -23.42 2.38 -10.60
C LEU A 15 -23.06 2.23 -9.11
N ILE A 16 -23.65 1.26 -8.42
CA ILE A 16 -23.33 0.99 -7.01
C ILE A 16 -21.88 0.52 -6.87
N TYR A 17 -21.41 -0.38 -7.72
CA TYR A 17 -20.01 -0.82 -7.69
C TYR A 17 -19.07 0.36 -7.98
N PHE A 18 -19.37 1.18 -8.97
CA PHE A 18 -18.55 2.34 -9.30
C PHE A 18 -18.39 3.29 -8.11
N ASP A 19 -19.49 3.68 -7.46
CA ASP A 19 -19.49 4.60 -6.33
C ASP A 19 -18.81 3.97 -5.10
N ALA A 20 -19.18 2.74 -4.75
CA ALA A 20 -18.62 2.04 -3.60
C ALA A 20 -17.11 1.78 -3.75
N LEU A 21 -16.65 1.40 -4.95
CA LEU A 21 -15.22 1.15 -5.21
C LEU A 21 -14.42 2.45 -5.17
N SER A 22 -14.94 3.53 -5.78
CA SER A 22 -14.31 4.86 -5.68
C SER A 22 -14.20 5.30 -4.23
N HIS A 23 -15.26 5.14 -3.45
CA HIS A 23 -15.25 5.48 -2.03
C HIS A 23 -14.26 4.63 -1.24
N ALA A 24 -14.25 3.31 -1.45
CA ALA A 24 -13.34 2.39 -0.78
C ALA A 24 -11.88 2.71 -1.11
N ALA A 25 -11.55 2.95 -2.39
CA ALA A 25 -10.20 3.31 -2.81
C ALA A 25 -9.71 4.59 -2.12
N ASN A 26 -10.55 5.62 -2.09
CA ASN A 26 -10.25 6.88 -1.39
C ASN A 26 -10.02 6.67 0.11
N LYS A 27 -10.83 5.82 0.76
CA LYS A 27 -10.67 5.52 2.19
C LYS A 27 -9.40 4.73 2.48
N ILE A 28 -9.06 3.76 1.64
CA ILE A 28 -7.83 2.97 1.78
C ILE A 28 -6.60 3.86 1.56
N LEU A 29 -6.61 4.72 0.53
CA LEU A 29 -5.55 5.71 0.27
C LEU A 29 -5.35 6.68 1.44
N ALA A 30 -6.42 7.05 2.14
CA ALA A 30 -6.35 7.94 3.29
C ALA A 30 -5.69 7.31 4.54
N LEU A 31 -5.68 5.98 4.67
CA LEU A 31 -5.11 5.28 5.82
C LEU A 31 -3.61 5.61 6.03
N PRO A 32 -2.72 5.40 5.03
CA PRO A 32 -1.30 5.74 5.19
C PRO A 32 -1.05 7.25 5.28
N LEU A 33 -1.96 8.08 4.74
CA LEU A 33 -1.87 9.54 4.80
C LEU A 33 -2.34 10.13 6.13
N SER A 34 -3.01 9.35 6.98
CA SER A 34 -3.50 9.80 8.28
C SER A 34 -2.39 10.45 9.12
N LEU A 35 -2.75 11.53 9.81
CA LEU A 35 -1.85 12.27 10.72
C LEU A 35 -1.38 11.40 11.90
N GLU A 36 -2.14 10.36 12.24
CA GLU A 36 -1.80 9.41 13.30
C GLU A 36 -0.69 8.45 12.87
N VAL A 37 -0.56 8.20 11.56
CA VAL A 37 0.46 7.32 11.00
C VAL A 37 1.74 8.10 10.78
N LYS A 38 2.71 7.92 11.68
CA LYS A 38 4.01 8.61 11.59
C LYS A 38 5.03 7.84 10.74
N HIS A 39 4.99 6.52 10.79
CA HIS A 39 5.94 5.66 10.10
C HIS A 39 5.24 4.42 9.54
N ILE A 40 5.68 3.99 8.36
CA ILE A 40 5.20 2.81 7.65
C ILE A 40 6.43 1.97 7.30
N ASN A 41 6.46 0.71 7.76
CA ASN A 41 7.55 -0.21 7.46
C ASN A 41 7.20 -1.11 6.27
N ALA A 42 8.20 -1.84 5.75
CA ALA A 42 8.02 -2.74 4.61
C ALA A 42 6.93 -3.81 4.81
N HIS A 43 6.75 -4.31 6.04
CA HIS A 43 5.68 -5.26 6.34
C HIS A 43 4.28 -4.63 6.22
N GLY A 44 4.11 -3.39 6.68
CA GLY A 44 2.88 -2.63 6.51
C GLY A 44 2.56 -2.35 5.05
N VAL A 45 3.58 -1.97 4.26
CA VAL A 45 3.43 -1.82 2.80
C VAL A 45 3.01 -3.15 2.16
N SER A 46 3.66 -4.26 2.51
CA SER A 46 3.35 -5.58 1.96
C SER A 46 1.94 -6.05 2.31
N ALA A 47 1.47 -5.80 3.53
CA ALA A 47 0.11 -6.16 3.94
C ALA A 47 -0.93 -5.34 3.15
N LEU A 48 -0.71 -4.02 3.04
CA LEU A 48 -1.59 -3.15 2.27
C LEU A 48 -1.60 -3.54 0.78
N ALA A 49 -0.45 -3.92 0.22
CA ALA A 49 -0.35 -4.39 -1.15
C ALA A 49 -1.17 -5.68 -1.37
N GLN A 50 -1.11 -6.62 -0.42
CA GLN A 50 -1.90 -7.84 -0.48
C GLN A 50 -3.41 -7.56 -0.44
N ASP A 51 -3.86 -6.62 0.41
CA ASP A 51 -5.26 -6.22 0.49
C ASP A 51 -5.74 -5.57 -0.82
N VAL A 52 -4.94 -4.67 -1.38
CA VAL A 52 -5.23 -4.01 -2.67
C VAL A 52 -5.23 -5.02 -3.82
N GLN A 53 -4.34 -6.00 -3.80
CA GLN A 53 -4.32 -7.08 -4.79
C GLN A 53 -5.62 -7.88 -4.74
N TYR A 54 -6.06 -8.30 -3.55
CA TYR A 54 -7.33 -9.03 -3.41
C TYR A 54 -8.53 -8.22 -3.89
N LEU A 55 -8.58 -6.93 -3.57
CA LEU A 55 -9.62 -6.03 -4.07
C LEU A 55 -9.59 -5.93 -5.60
N THR A 56 -8.41 -5.79 -6.19
CA THR A 56 -8.23 -5.66 -7.65
C THR A 56 -8.61 -6.96 -8.37
N GLU A 57 -8.24 -8.11 -7.82
CA GLU A 57 -8.63 -9.43 -8.36
C GLU A 57 -10.14 -9.64 -8.28
N PHE A 58 -10.76 -9.26 -7.15
CA PHE A 58 -12.21 -9.29 -7.01
C PHE A 58 -12.90 -8.41 -8.07
N VAL A 59 -12.47 -7.16 -8.25
CA VAL A 59 -13.06 -6.28 -9.26
C VAL A 59 -12.85 -6.82 -10.67
N SER A 60 -11.69 -7.41 -10.95
CA SER A 60 -11.41 -8.06 -12.25
C SER A 60 -12.36 -9.21 -12.57
N SER A 61 -12.92 -9.86 -11.55
CA SER A 61 -13.89 -10.96 -11.71
C SER A 61 -15.32 -10.49 -12.01
N LEU A 62 -15.60 -9.19 -11.89
CA LEU A 62 -16.91 -8.61 -12.20
C LEU A 62 -17.10 -8.44 -13.71
N GLU A 63 -18.36 -8.44 -14.17
CA GLU A 63 -18.70 -8.34 -15.60
C GLU A 63 -18.13 -7.07 -16.27
N ASN A 64 -18.13 -5.93 -15.57
CA ASN A 64 -17.53 -4.67 -16.03
C ASN A 64 -16.18 -4.39 -15.35
N GLY A 65 -15.46 -5.45 -14.96
CA GLY A 65 -14.24 -5.34 -14.17
C GLY A 65 -13.18 -4.43 -14.77
N GLN A 66 -13.04 -4.41 -16.10
CA GLN A 66 -12.05 -3.55 -16.77
C GLN A 66 -12.30 -2.05 -16.51
N MET A 67 -13.54 -1.58 -16.66
CA MET A 67 -13.89 -0.19 -16.39
C MET A 67 -13.79 0.13 -14.89
N LEU A 68 -14.26 -0.77 -14.03
CA LEU A 68 -14.26 -0.58 -12.58
C LEU A 68 -12.84 -0.57 -11.98
N LYS A 69 -11.87 -1.22 -12.64
CA LYS A 69 -10.46 -1.18 -12.22
C LYS A 69 -9.84 0.20 -12.35
N GLU A 70 -10.32 1.06 -13.25
CA GLU A 70 -9.82 2.42 -13.39
C GLU A 70 -10.01 3.22 -12.08
N ASN A 71 -11.06 2.92 -11.31
CA ASN A 71 -11.29 3.53 -10.00
C ASN A 71 -10.24 3.15 -8.95
N LEU A 72 -9.46 2.08 -9.21
CA LEU A 72 -8.39 1.58 -8.35
C LEU A 72 -7.00 1.97 -8.86
N ASP A 73 -6.88 2.71 -9.97
CA ASP A 73 -5.59 3.01 -10.60
C ASP A 73 -4.67 3.83 -9.68
N GLU A 74 -5.21 4.88 -9.06
CA GLU A 74 -4.44 5.69 -8.11
C GLU A 74 -3.96 4.84 -6.92
N LEU A 75 -4.84 3.99 -6.38
CA LEU A 75 -4.51 3.10 -5.28
C LEU A 75 -3.39 2.12 -5.68
N GLN A 76 -3.51 1.45 -6.81
CA GLN A 76 -2.49 0.52 -7.31
C GLN A 76 -1.15 1.23 -7.56
N GLN A 77 -1.14 2.38 -8.21
CA GLN A 77 0.09 3.13 -8.47
C GLN A 77 0.73 3.66 -7.18
N THR A 78 -0.08 4.04 -6.20
CA THR A 78 0.40 4.48 -4.88
C THR A 78 1.10 3.34 -4.15
N ILE A 79 0.52 2.13 -4.16
CA ILE A 79 1.18 0.95 -3.59
C ILE A 79 2.46 0.61 -4.33
N ASN A 80 2.46 0.66 -5.66
CA ASN A 80 3.66 0.42 -6.46
C ASN A 80 4.78 1.43 -6.12
N LEU A 81 4.43 2.70 -5.90
CA LEU A 81 5.38 3.71 -5.44
C LEU A 81 5.96 3.36 -4.06
N MET A 82 5.11 2.97 -3.12
CA MET A 82 5.53 2.58 -1.76
C MET A 82 6.40 1.32 -1.74
N GLN A 83 6.20 0.41 -2.70
CA GLN A 83 6.99 -0.81 -2.88
C GLN A 83 8.24 -0.61 -3.74
N SER A 84 8.41 0.54 -4.40
CA SER A 84 9.55 0.79 -5.29
C SER A 84 10.87 0.76 -4.52
N ASP A 85 11.84 0.03 -5.03
CA ASP A 85 13.23 0.06 -4.54
C ASP A 85 13.89 1.42 -4.80
N ASN A 86 13.39 2.16 -5.80
CA ASN A 86 13.87 3.50 -6.15
C ASN A 86 12.71 4.51 -6.13
N GLN A 87 12.53 5.15 -4.98
CA GLN A 87 11.47 6.14 -4.76
C GLN A 87 11.82 7.51 -5.37
N GLU A 88 13.09 7.77 -5.68
CA GLU A 88 13.53 9.02 -6.30
C GLU A 88 12.95 9.20 -7.71
N GLU A 89 12.61 8.08 -8.37
CA GLU A 89 11.93 8.08 -9.68
C GLU A 89 10.62 8.87 -9.68
N PHE A 90 9.97 9.03 -8.53
CA PHE A 90 8.74 9.81 -8.43
C PHE A 90 8.97 11.32 -8.63
N PHE A 91 10.18 11.80 -8.37
CA PHE A 91 10.53 13.21 -8.56
C PHE A 91 11.01 13.53 -9.98
N ASP A 92 11.38 12.50 -10.76
CA ASP A 92 11.58 12.67 -12.20
C ASP A 92 10.23 12.73 -12.92
N ILE A 93 9.93 13.88 -13.53
CA ILE A 93 8.66 14.14 -14.24
C ILE A 93 8.41 13.07 -15.31
N SER A 94 9.45 12.64 -16.03
CA SER A 94 9.31 11.67 -17.12
C SER A 94 8.88 10.31 -16.59
N THR A 95 9.58 9.83 -15.55
CA THR A 95 9.30 8.53 -14.93
C THR A 95 7.99 8.55 -14.15
N ARG A 96 7.71 9.64 -13.42
CA ARG A 96 6.44 9.85 -12.71
C ARG A 96 5.25 9.74 -13.66
N ASN A 97 5.24 10.48 -14.77
CA ASN A 97 4.12 10.45 -15.71
C ASN A 97 3.90 9.06 -16.32
N LYS A 98 4.96 8.26 -16.44
CA LYS A 98 4.91 6.91 -17.00
C LYS A 98 4.44 5.85 -16.00
N LYS A 99 4.94 5.87 -14.77
CA LYS A 99 4.71 4.82 -13.76
C LYS A 99 3.68 5.19 -12.69
N TYR A 100 3.64 6.47 -12.32
CA TYR A 100 2.92 7.00 -11.15
C TYR A 100 2.01 8.19 -11.52
N GLY A 101 1.57 8.26 -12.78
CA GLY A 101 0.81 9.40 -13.31
C GLY A 101 -0.57 9.61 -12.67
N ARG A 102 -1.08 8.61 -11.95
CA ARG A 102 -2.33 8.65 -11.20
C ARG A 102 -2.14 9.00 -9.73
N VAL A 103 -0.90 8.93 -9.22
CA VAL A 103 -0.61 9.29 -7.83
C VAL A 103 -0.65 10.82 -7.70
N ASP A 104 -1.44 11.28 -6.74
CA ASP A 104 -1.54 12.70 -6.40
C ASP A 104 -0.17 13.31 -6.09
N ALA A 105 0.09 14.50 -6.65
CA ALA A 105 1.39 15.17 -6.59
C ALA A 105 1.77 15.63 -5.18
N LEU A 106 0.78 15.90 -4.34
CA LEU A 106 0.96 16.35 -2.96
C LEU A 106 1.06 15.16 -2.00
N ASN A 107 0.28 14.10 -2.25
CA ASN A 107 0.26 12.91 -1.39
C ASN A 107 1.50 12.03 -1.58
N GLY A 108 2.04 11.92 -2.79
CA GLY A 108 3.22 11.11 -3.09
C GLY A 108 4.40 11.41 -2.15
N PRO A 109 4.88 12.66 -2.05
CA PRO A 109 6.00 13.01 -1.17
C PRO A 109 5.69 12.76 0.33
N LEU A 110 4.45 13.03 0.77
CA LEU A 110 4.02 12.79 2.16
C LEU A 110 4.04 11.30 2.51
N LEU A 111 3.68 10.43 1.57
CA LEU A 111 3.78 8.98 1.76
C LEU A 111 5.22 8.53 1.88
N LEU A 112 6.09 9.02 0.99
CA LEU A 112 7.52 8.68 0.99
C LEU A 112 8.20 9.12 2.28
N GLU A 113 7.84 10.27 2.85
CA GLU A 113 8.35 10.73 4.15
C GLU A 113 7.99 9.78 5.30
N LYS A 114 6.79 9.18 5.25
CA LYS A 114 6.34 8.21 6.26
C LYS A 114 6.99 6.84 6.08
N LEU A 115 7.60 6.53 4.95
CA LEU A 115 8.26 5.24 4.75
C LEU A 115 9.53 5.18 5.59
N THR A 116 9.56 4.23 6.52
CA THR A 116 10.79 3.93 7.26
C THR A 116 11.80 3.40 6.26
N PRO A 117 12.99 4.04 6.12
CA PRO A 117 14.02 3.50 5.27
C PRO A 117 14.28 2.06 5.71
N VAL A 118 14.40 1.15 4.76
CA VAL A 118 15.00 -0.17 5.00
C VAL A 118 16.48 0.09 5.28
N THR A 119 16.77 0.70 6.43
CA THR A 119 18.09 0.58 7.02
C THR A 119 18.22 -0.90 7.24
N GLN A 120 19.01 -1.53 6.36
CA GLN A 120 19.67 -2.77 6.67
C GLN A 120 20.08 -2.62 8.12
N THR A 121 19.46 -3.38 9.02
CA THR A 121 20.02 -3.58 10.33
C THR A 121 21.33 -4.30 10.05
N SER A 122 22.38 -3.54 9.70
CA SER A 122 23.76 -3.94 9.83
C SER A 122 23.81 -4.50 11.22
N GLY A 123 23.88 -5.84 11.27
CA GLY A 123 23.68 -6.58 12.49
C GLY A 123 24.45 -5.89 13.58
N ARG A 124 23.73 -5.33 14.56
CA ARG A 124 24.30 -5.07 15.86
C ARG A 124 24.57 -6.47 16.42
N ASN A 125 25.66 -7.06 15.93
CA ASN A 125 26.39 -8.13 16.58
C ASN A 125 26.94 -7.48 17.86
N ALA A 126 26.05 -7.22 18.82
CA ALA A 126 26.45 -7.10 20.20
C ALA A 126 26.99 -8.49 20.53
N PRO A 127 28.30 -8.64 20.78
CA PRO A 127 28.80 -9.93 21.18
C PRO A 127 28.24 -10.20 22.58
N LEU A 128 27.26 -11.09 22.67
CA LEU A 128 26.77 -11.66 23.93
C LEU A 128 27.83 -12.56 24.60
N SER A 129 29.09 -12.53 24.12
CA SER A 129 30.18 -13.39 24.58
C SER A 129 30.70 -13.05 25.98
N ASN A 130 30.29 -11.93 26.60
CA ASN A 130 30.85 -11.49 27.87
C ASN A 130 29.95 -11.73 29.10
N LEU A 131 28.85 -12.47 28.96
CA LEU A 131 27.98 -12.83 30.09
C LEU A 131 28.51 -14.05 30.89
N SER A 132 29.26 -14.95 30.25
CA SER A 132 29.78 -16.16 30.91
C SER A 132 30.93 -15.88 31.88
N SER A 133 31.65 -14.77 31.72
CA SER A 133 32.83 -14.43 32.54
C SER A 133 32.47 -13.92 33.95
N ARG A 134 31.23 -13.47 34.17
CA ARG A 134 30.82 -12.83 35.43
C ARG A 134 30.18 -13.77 36.45
N PHE A 135 29.73 -14.96 36.04
CA PHE A 135 29.17 -15.96 36.96
C PHE A 135 30.20 -16.98 37.47
N ALA A 136 31.37 -17.07 36.84
CA ALA A 136 32.43 -18.01 37.25
C ALA A 136 33.35 -17.49 38.37
N MET A 137 33.21 -16.21 38.78
CA MET A 137 34.05 -15.58 39.81
C MET A 137 33.41 -15.55 41.21
N MET A 138 32.26 -16.22 41.39
CA MET A 138 31.62 -16.46 42.69
C MET A 138 31.62 -17.96 43.00
N LYS A 139 32.79 -18.52 43.32
CA LYS A 139 32.88 -19.76 44.09
C LYS A 139 34.21 -19.84 44.84
#